data_AF-A0A9X4LXY5-F1
#
_entry.id   AF-A0A9X4LXY5-F1
#
_cell.length_a   1.000
_cell.length_b   1.000
_cell.length_c   1.000
_cell.angle_alpha   90.00
_cell.angle_beta   90.00
_cell.angle_gamma   90.00
#
_symmetry.space_group_name_H-M   'P 1'
#
loop_
_entity.id
_entity.type
_entity.pdbx_description
1 polymer ?
#
loop_
_entity_poly.entity_id
_entity_poly.type
_entity_poly.pdbx_seq_one_letter_code
_entity_poly.pdbx_strand_id
1 'polypeptide(L)' 'MTTQIAVRLPDEMVAFLDRSVADGKATSRAALVAAAVEREMRLQAAQQDAVILRARGSEDDLDALVSWSVDHAAVED' A
#
# COMPACT_ATOMS: atom_id res chain seq x y z
N MET A 1 10.21 -10.85 16.54
CA MET A 1 9.78 -10.49 17.92
C MET A 1 8.41 -9.88 17.84
N THR A 2 7.49 -10.24 18.73
CA THR A 2 6.17 -9.61 18.83
C THR A 2 6.03 -8.96 20.21
N THR A 3 5.24 -7.89 20.29
CA THR A 3 4.94 -7.19 21.54
C THR A 3 3.44 -7.21 21.76
N GLN A 4 3.01 -7.55 22.99
CA GLN A 4 1.60 -7.57 23.34
C GLN A 4 1.18 -6.20 23.90
N ILE A 5 0.04 -5.71 23.43
CA ILE A 5 -0.57 -4.46 23.89
C ILE A 5 -2.05 -4.70 24.25
N ALA A 6 -2.58 -3.89 25.17
CA ALA A 6 -4.02 -3.85 25.45
C ALA A 6 -4.65 -2.68 24.68
N VAL A 7 -5.70 -2.95 23.92
CA VAL A 7 -6.38 -1.95 23.08
C VAL A 7 -7.87 -1.97 23.39
N ARG A 8 -8.50 -0.80 23.48
CA ARG A 8 -9.96 -0.68 23.56
C ARG A 8 -10.50 -0.55 22.14
N LEU A 9 -11.44 -1.42 21.80
CA LEU A 9 -12.13 -1.42 20.51
C LEU A 9 -13.64 -1.38 20.74
N PRO A 10 -14.43 -0.81 19.82
CA PRO A 10 -15.88 -0.93 19.84
C PRO A 10 -16.32 -2.39 19.86
N ASP A 11 -17.39 -2.68 20.62
CA ASP A 11 -17.89 -4.05 20.79
C ASP A 11 -18.23 -4.72 19.46
N GLU A 12 -18.76 -3.96 18.50
CA GLU A 12 -19.07 -4.45 17.15
C GLU A 12 -17.84 -4.94 16.38
N MET A 13 -16.69 -4.27 16.56
CA MET A 13 -15.43 -4.66 15.94
C MET A 13 -14.91 -5.95 16.58
N VAL A 14 -14.99 -6.06 17.92
CA VAL A 14 -14.61 -7.29 18.62
C VAL A 14 -15.49 -8.44 18.16
N ALA A 15 -16.81 -8.24 18.07
CA ALA A 15 -17.74 -9.25 17.57
C ALA A 15 -17.44 -9.66 16.13
N PHE A 16 -16.99 -8.74 15.27
CA PHE A 16 -16.52 -9.06 13.92
C PHE A 16 -15.24 -9.91 13.91
N LEU A 17 -14.24 -9.58 14.74
CA LEU A 17 -13.02 -10.37 14.88
C LEU A 17 -13.36 -11.80 15.32
N ASP A 18 -14.28 -11.93 16.27
CA ASP A 18 -14.69 -13.21 16.85
C ASP A 18 -15.37 -14.09 15.82
N ARG A 19 -16.34 -13.54 15.08
CA ARG A 19 -16.98 -14.25 13.96
C ARG A 19 -15.99 -14.63 12.88
N SER A 20 -15.05 -13.76 12.54
CA SER A 20 -14.06 -14.05 11.50
C SER A 20 -13.14 -15.22 11.86
N VAL A 21 -12.78 -15.36 13.14
CA VAL A 21 -12.03 -16.52 13.63
C VAL A 21 -12.91 -17.77 13.69
N ALA A 22 -14.14 -17.65 14.18
CA ALA A 22 -15.09 -18.76 14.27
C ALA A 22 -15.44 -19.35 12.88
N ASP A 23 -15.56 -18.49 11.87
CA ASP A 23 -15.79 -18.86 10.46
C ASP A 23 -14.53 -19.43 9.78
N GLY A 24 -13.38 -19.48 10.48
CA GLY A 24 -12.11 -19.96 9.93
C GLY A 24 -11.46 -19.00 8.92
N LYS A 25 -11.95 -17.76 8.77
CA LYS A 25 -11.40 -16.76 7.84
C LYS A 25 -10.05 -16.21 8.31
N ALA A 26 -9.75 -16.34 9.61
CA ALA A 26 -8.47 -15.98 10.20
C ALA A 26 -8.06 -16.99 11.27
N THR A 27 -6.76 -17.24 11.41
CA THR A 27 -6.21 -18.19 12.39
C THR A 27 -6.28 -17.68 13.84
N SER A 28 -6.39 -16.36 14.03
CA SER A 28 -6.58 -15.72 15.34
C SER A 28 -7.04 -14.26 15.18
N ARG A 29 -7.55 -13.67 16.27
CA ARG A 29 -7.88 -12.23 16.31
C ARG A 29 -6.65 -11.37 16.03
N ALA A 30 -5.51 -11.74 16.61
CA ALA A 30 -4.25 -11.02 16.44
C ALA A 30 -3.75 -11.08 14.99
N ALA A 31 -3.88 -12.22 14.31
CA ALA A 31 -3.51 -12.33 12.90
C ALA A 31 -4.36 -11.40 12.01
N LEU A 32 -5.66 -11.32 12.28
CA LEU A 32 -6.56 -10.42 11.54
C LEU A 32 -6.26 -8.94 11.81
N VAL A 33 -6.00 -8.58 13.06
CA VAL A 33 -5.59 -7.22 13.44
C VAL A 33 -4.25 -6.86 12.81
N ALA A 34 -3.26 -7.76 12.85
CA ALA A 34 -1.95 -7.54 12.23
C ALA A 34 -2.09 -7.31 10.72
N ALA A 35 -2.84 -8.14 10.01
CA ALA A 35 -3.08 -7.97 8.57
C ALA A 35 -3.77 -6.63 8.24
N ALA A 36 -4.72 -6.20 9.08
CA ALA A 36 -5.39 -4.90 8.92
C ALA A 36 -4.41 -3.73 9.13
N VAL A 37 -3.57 -3.80 10.17
CA VAL A 37 -2.56 -2.77 10.46
C VAL A 37 -1.49 -2.71 9.36
N GLU A 38 -1.00 -3.86 8.89
CA GLU A 38 -0.03 -3.91 7.79
C GLU A 38 -0.59 -3.29 6.49
N ARG A 39 -1.88 -3.51 6.21
CA ARG A 39 -2.55 -2.88 5.06
C ARG A 39 -2.56 -1.36 5.21
N GLU A 40 -2.84 -0.84 6.40
CA GLU A 40 -2.84 0.59 6.68
C GLU A 40 -1.43 1.18 6.56
N MET A 41 -0.41 0.49 7.10
CA MET A 41 1.00 0.91 6.94
C MET A 41 1.40 1.02 5.47
N ARG A 42 1.03 0.03 4.64
CA ARG A 42 1.31 0.08 3.20
C ARG A 42 0.58 1.22 2.50
N LEU A 43 -0.67 1.48 2.89
CA LEU A 43 -1.46 2.58 2.34
C LEU A 43 -0.81 3.94 2.67
N GLN A 44 -0.38 4.15 3.91
CA GLN A 44 0.28 5.39 4.33
C GLN A 44 1.61 5.61 3.60
N ALA A 45 2.42 4.56 3.47
CA ALA A 45 3.67 4.63 2.70
C ALA A 45 3.42 5.04 1.24
N ALA A 46 2.47 4.38 0.56
CA ALA A 46 2.13 4.71 -0.81
C ALA A 46 1.57 6.14 -0.98
N GLN A 47 0.79 6.63 0.00
CA GLN A 47 0.33 8.02 0.00
C GLN A 47 1.47 9.01 0.15
N GLN A 48 2.42 8.72 1.03
CA GLN A 48 3.60 9.55 1.22
C GLN A 48 4.48 9.58 -0.05
N ASP A 49 4.68 8.43 -0.69
CA ASP A 49 5.40 8.34 -1.96
C ASP A 49 4.70 9.15 -3.05
N ALA A 50 3.37 9.06 -3.16
CA ALA A 50 2.61 9.86 -4.13
C ALA A 50 2.74 11.37 -3.89
N VAL A 51 2.83 11.82 -2.63
CA VAL A 51 3.09 13.22 -2.29
C VAL A 51 4.48 13.65 -2.76
N ILE A 52 5.50 12.82 -2.55
CA ILE A 52 6.88 13.08 -3.01
C ILE A 52 6.93 13.17 -4.53
N LEU A 53 6.32 12.20 -5.22
CA LEU A 53 6.27 12.17 -6.69
C LEU A 53 5.54 13.40 -7.24
N ARG A 54 4.42 13.80 -6.61
CA ARG A 54 3.69 15.02 -7.03
C ARG A 54 4.50 16.29 -6.79
N ALA A 55 5.28 16.36 -5.71
CA ALA A 55 6.09 17.53 -5.38
C ALA A 55 7.31 17.69 -6.29
N ARG A 56 7.94 16.58 -6.70
CA ARG A 56 9.07 16.59 -7.63
C ARG A 56 8.62 16.77 -9.09
N GLY A 57 7.42 16.30 -9.42
CA GLY A 57 6.96 16.23 -10.81
C GLY A 57 7.73 15.16 -11.60
N SER A 58 7.32 14.91 -12.84
CA SER A 58 8.19 14.28 -13.83
C SER A 58 9.16 15.36 -14.31
N GLU A 59 10.27 15.59 -13.61
CA GLU A 59 11.36 16.39 -14.18
C GLU A 59 11.64 15.91 -15.62
N ASP A 60 12.11 16.82 -16.48
CA ASP A 60 12.43 16.71 -17.94
C ASP A 60 13.35 15.53 -18.35
N ASP A 61 13.50 14.54 -17.48
CA ASP A 61 14.34 13.33 -17.62
C ASP A 61 13.96 12.47 -18.84
N LEU A 62 12.78 12.69 -19.43
CA LEU A 62 12.35 12.01 -20.63
C LEU A 62 12.66 12.76 -21.92
N ASP A 63 13.06 14.03 -21.88
CA ASP A 63 13.33 14.81 -23.09
C ASP A 63 14.51 14.25 -23.88
N ALA A 64 15.56 13.80 -23.19
CA ALA A 64 16.69 13.14 -23.82
C ALA A 64 16.28 11.79 -24.47
N LEU A 65 15.37 11.06 -23.83
CA LEU A 65 14.83 9.81 -24.37
C LEU A 65 13.92 10.05 -25.57
N VAL A 66 13.09 11.09 -25.53
CA VAL A 66 12.24 11.52 -26.65
C VAL A 66 13.11 11.95 -27.83
N SER A 67 14.14 12.77 -27.59
CA SER A 67 15.10 13.18 -28.63
C SER A 67 15.77 11.97 -29.27
N TRP A 68 16.29 11.03 -28.46
CA TRP A 68 16.90 9.81 -28.97
C TRP A 68 15.92 8.97 -29.79
N SER A 69 14.67 8.85 -29.32
CA SER A 69 13.63 8.05 -29.99
C SER A 69 13.22 8.65 -31.33
N VAL A 70 13.13 9.98 -31.43
CA VAL A 70 12.87 10.67 -32.71
C VAL A 70 14.03 10.43 -33.69
N ASP A 71 15.28 10.52 -33.21
CA ASP A 71 16.47 10.30 -34.04
C ASP A 71 16.60 8.85 -34.55
N HIS A 72 15.97 7.88 -33.89
CA HIS A 72 16.10 6.45 -34.18
C HIS A 72 14.78 5.78 -34.61
N ALA A 73 13.70 6.56 -34.76
CA ALA A 73 12.47 6.05 -35.34
C ALA A 73 12.70 5.83 -36.84
N ALA A 74 12.91 4.57 -37.24
CA ALA A 74 12.87 4.19 -38.63
C ALA A 74 11.44 4.43 -39.15
N VAL A 75 11.24 5.54 -39.87
CA VAL A 75 10.03 5.74 -40.67
C VAL A 75 10.20 4.85 -41.90
N GLU A 76 9.59 3.68 -41.89
CA GLU A 76 9.35 2.92 -43.12
C GLU A 76 8.30 3.70 -43.93
N ASP A 77 8.70 4.15 -45.12
CA ASP A 77 7.87 4.85 -46.14
C ASP A 77 6.76 3.95 -46.72
#